data_AF-A0A6P0XSI0-F1
#
_entry.id   AF-A0A6P0XSI0-F1
#
_cell.length_a   1.000
_cell.length_b   1.000
_cell.length_c   1.000
_cell.angle_alpha   90.00
_cell.angle_beta   90.00
_cell.angle_gamma   90.00
#
_symmetry.space_group_name_H-M   'P 1'
#
loop_
_entity.id
_entity.type
_entity.pdbx_description
1 polymer ?
#
loop_
_entity_poly.entity_id
_entity_poly.type
_entity_poly.pdbx_seq_one_letter_code
_entity_poly.pdbx_strand_id
1 'polypeptide(L)'
;QFTNREPWLELGMGEETVNKYLGGIAVSLKNPNMVLDLRIPENALYQREILDTALTNFMTGKMTRDETMEQIEREWEKITNQMGRDSQLQSYRDTLGIQ
;
A
#
# COMPACT_ATOMS: atom_id res chain seq x y z
N GLN A 1 -6.14 -18.03 6.28
CA GLN A 1 -4.93 -17.51 6.96
C GLN A 1 -5.22 -17.06 8.40
N PHE A 2 -6.16 -16.15 8.65
CA PHE A 2 -6.39 -15.56 9.99
C PHE A 2 -7.24 -16.40 10.96
N THR A 3 -7.74 -17.55 10.54
CA THR A 3 -8.52 -18.49 11.37
C THR A 3 -7.70 -19.62 11.95
N ASN A 4 -6.51 -19.89 11.39
CA ASN A 4 -5.60 -20.90 11.90
C ASN A 4 -4.68 -20.28 12.96
N ARG A 5 -4.87 -20.69 14.22
CA ARG A 5 -4.20 -20.14 15.41
C ARG A 5 -3.07 -21.03 15.92
N GLU A 6 -3.08 -22.31 15.54
CA GLU A 6 -2.17 -23.33 16.08
C GLU A 6 -0.70 -22.93 15.99
N PRO A 7 -0.18 -22.41 14.85
CA PRO A 7 1.23 -22.05 14.75
C PRO A 7 1.65 -20.94 15.74
N TRP A 8 0.74 -20.05 16.10
CA TRP A 8 1.03 -18.94 17.01
C TRP A 8 1.00 -19.39 18.48
N LEU A 9 0.10 -20.32 18.80
CA LEU A 9 0.04 -20.95 20.13
C LEU A 9 1.27 -21.82 20.38
N GLU A 10 1.72 -22.59 19.38
CA GLU A 10 2.94 -23.41 19.45
C GLU A 10 4.20 -22.58 19.67
N LEU A 11 4.23 -21.35 19.16
CA LEU A 11 5.32 -20.38 19.40
C LEU A 11 5.20 -19.65 20.75
N GLY A 12 4.23 -20.02 21.58
CA GLY A 12 4.09 -19.52 22.95
C GLY A 12 3.28 -18.23 23.09
N MET A 13 2.58 -17.77 22.05
CA MET A 13 1.62 -16.67 22.22
C MET A 13 0.40 -17.14 23.03
N GLY A 14 0.01 -16.35 24.03
CA GLY A 14 -1.22 -16.60 24.78
C GLY A 14 -2.47 -16.50 23.90
N GLU A 15 -3.48 -17.32 24.19
CA GLU A 15 -4.71 -17.44 23.40
C GLU A 15 -5.43 -16.10 23.20
N GLU A 16 -5.54 -15.28 24.25
CA GLU A 16 -6.13 -13.95 24.17
C GLU A 16 -5.35 -13.05 23.21
N THR A 17 -4.02 -13.10 23.26
CA THR A 17 -3.14 -12.31 22.39
C THR A 17 -3.27 -12.74 20.94
N VAL A 18 -3.30 -14.05 20.66
CA VAL A 18 -3.51 -14.58 19.30
C VAL A 18 -4.87 -14.14 18.76
N ASN A 19 -5.92 -14.23 19.57
CA ASN A 19 -7.27 -13.82 19.19
C ASN A 19 -7.37 -12.33 18.86
N LYS A 20 -6.78 -11.47 19.69
CA LYS A 20 -6.74 -10.02 19.43
C LYS A 20 -5.89 -9.69 18.21
N TYR A 21 -4.72 -10.31 18.08
CA TYR A 21 -3.79 -10.04 16.99
C TYR A 21 -4.38 -10.44 15.62
N LEU A 22 -4.79 -11.70 15.45
CA LEU A 22 -5.34 -12.18 14.19
C LEU A 22 -6.72 -11.58 13.90
N GLY A 23 -7.52 -11.34 14.94
CA GLY A 23 -8.81 -10.66 14.82
C GLY A 23 -8.66 -9.21 14.33
N GLY A 24 -7.72 -8.45 14.90
CA GLY A 24 -7.44 -7.08 14.48
C GLY A 24 -6.99 -7.00 13.03
N ILE A 25 -6.08 -7.88 12.60
CA ILE A 25 -5.64 -7.96 11.20
C ILE A 25 -6.82 -8.30 10.27
N ALA A 26 -7.66 -9.27 10.65
CA ALA A 26 -8.82 -9.64 9.85
C ALA A 26 -9.85 -8.52 9.70
N VAL A 27 -10.03 -7.68 10.73
CA VAL A 27 -10.89 -6.49 10.65
C VAL A 27 -10.29 -5.45 9.70
N SER A 28 -9.00 -5.15 9.83
CA SER A 28 -8.30 -4.19 8.96
C SER A 28 -8.37 -4.62 7.49
N LEU A 29 -8.17 -5.90 7.20
CA LEU A 29 -8.21 -6.42 5.83
C LEU A 29 -9.61 -6.44 5.21
N LYS A 30 -10.66 -6.39 6.03
CA LYS A 30 -12.07 -6.32 5.60
C LYS A 30 -12.58 -4.88 5.49
N ASN A 31 -11.78 -3.88 5.85
CA ASN A 31 -12.20 -2.48 5.79
C ASN A 31 -12.36 -2.06 4.31
N PRO A 32 -13.49 -1.46 3.90
CA PRO A 32 -13.68 -0.98 2.53
C PRO A 32 -12.68 0.11 2.12
N ASN A 33 -12.06 0.79 3.09
CA ASN A 33 -11.01 1.80 2.88
C ASN A 33 -9.60 1.24 3.16
N MET A 34 -9.41 -0.08 3.08
CA MET A 34 -8.09 -0.68 3.22
C MET A 34 -7.15 -0.14 2.15
N VAL A 35 -6.03 0.44 2.57
CA VAL A 35 -4.92 0.83 1.71
C VAL A 35 -3.77 -0.13 1.96
N LEU A 36 -3.45 -0.94 0.96
CA LEU A 36 -2.29 -1.83 1.00
C LEU A 36 -1.04 -1.06 0.59
N ASP A 37 0.09 -1.40 1.20
CA ASP A 37 1.39 -0.85 0.80
C ASP A 37 1.64 -1.11 -0.69
N LEU A 38 2.03 -0.08 -1.44
CA LEU A 38 2.36 -0.18 -2.86
C LEU A 38 3.73 -0.86 -3.07
N ARG A 39 3.83 -2.17 -2.92
CA ARG A 39 5.13 -2.86 -2.99
C ARG A 39 5.53 -3.17 -4.44
N ILE A 40 6.12 -2.18 -5.10
CA ILE A 40 6.63 -2.28 -6.47
C ILE A 40 8.02 -1.65 -6.60
N PRO A 41 8.82 -2.02 -7.62
CA PRO A 41 10.01 -1.28 -8.02
C PRO A 41 9.75 0.23 -8.14
N GLU A 42 10.70 1.04 -7.66
CA GLU A 42 10.62 2.51 -7.63
C GLU A 42 9.50 3.10 -6.74
N ASN A 43 8.87 2.35 -5.82
CA ASN A 43 7.85 2.87 -4.89
C ASN A 43 8.27 4.22 -4.26
N ALA A 44 9.53 4.36 -3.84
CA ALA A 44 10.03 5.58 -3.23
C ALA A 44 9.79 6.83 -4.11
N LEU A 45 9.90 6.71 -5.43
CA LEU A 45 9.61 7.81 -6.36
C LEU A 45 8.11 8.15 -6.36
N TYR A 46 7.24 7.15 -6.36
CA TYR A 46 5.78 7.37 -6.30
C TYR A 46 5.37 8.09 -5.01
N GLN A 47 5.81 7.57 -3.86
CA GLN A 47 5.31 7.99 -2.55
C GLN A 47 6.10 9.16 -1.96
N ARG A 48 7.44 9.04 -1.85
CA ARG A 48 8.26 10.00 -1.11
C ARG A 48 8.73 11.20 -1.94
N GLU A 49 8.76 11.05 -3.26
CA GLU A 49 9.17 12.14 -4.14
C GLU A 49 7.97 12.82 -4.76
N ILE A 50 7.17 12.11 -5.56
CA ILE A 50 6.07 12.70 -6.32
C ILE A 50 4.92 13.11 -5.40
N LEU A 51 4.37 12.17 -4.63
CA LEU A 51 3.19 12.42 -3.81
C LEU A 51 3.48 13.45 -2.71
N ASP A 52 4.54 13.25 -1.92
CA ASP A 52 4.92 14.17 -0.84
C ASP A 52 5.19 15.60 -1.35
N THR A 53 5.87 15.75 -2.49
CA THR A 53 6.11 17.08 -3.08
C THR A 53 4.81 17.75 -3.52
N ALA A 54 3.94 17.00 -4.22
CA ALA A 54 2.67 17.52 -4.71
C ALA A 54 1.73 17.93 -3.56
N LEU A 55 1.66 17.11 -2.50
CA LEU A 55 0.89 17.42 -1.29
C LEU A 55 1.47 18.64 -0.55
N THR A 56 2.79 18.75 -0.46
CA THR A 56 3.42 19.94 0.15
C THR A 56 3.09 21.21 -0.61
N ASN A 57 3.11 21.18 -1.95
CA ASN A 57 2.73 22.32 -2.77
C ASN A 57 1.24 22.67 -2.61
N PHE A 58 0.36 21.67 -2.54
CA PHE A 58 -1.05 21.87 -2.26
C PHE A 58 -1.28 22.53 -0.88
N MET A 59 -0.69 21.97 0.17
CA MET A 59 -0.84 22.47 1.55
C MET A 59 -0.30 23.89 1.73
N THR A 60 0.70 24.28 0.93
CA THR A 60 1.27 25.64 0.93
C THR A 60 0.55 26.61 -0.01
N GLY A 61 -0.54 26.18 -0.65
CA GLY A 61 -1.35 27.01 -1.55
C GLY A 61 -0.69 27.31 -2.89
N LYS A 62 0.38 26.59 -3.26
CA LYS A 62 1.07 26.76 -4.55
C LYS A 62 0.35 26.08 -5.72
N MET A 63 -0.53 25.14 -5.41
CA MET A 63 -1.31 24.38 -6.39
C MET A 63 -2.74 24.22 -5.90
N THR A 64 -3.69 24.21 -6.82
CA THR A 64 -5.06 23.79 -6.54
C THR A 64 -5.13 22.27 -6.39
N ARG A 65 -6.22 21.77 -5.79
CA ARG A 65 -6.45 20.33 -5.65
C ARG A 65 -6.37 19.61 -6.99
N ASP A 66 -7.02 20.17 -8.01
CA ASP A 66 -7.14 19.51 -9.32
C ASP A 66 -5.78 19.47 -10.03
N GLU A 67 -4.99 20.56 -10.00
CA GLU A 67 -3.61 20.56 -10.50
C GLU A 67 -2.71 19.57 -9.75
N THR A 68 -2.87 19.45 -8.43
CA THR A 68 -2.13 18.48 -7.62
C THR A 68 -2.43 17.05 -8.03
N MET A 69 -3.71 16.71 -8.24
CA MET A 69 -4.11 15.38 -8.69
C MET A 69 -3.60 15.07 -10.09
N GLU A 70 -3.72 16.01 -11.03
CA GLU A 70 -3.20 15.85 -12.39
C GLU A 70 -1.68 15.67 -12.43
N GLN A 71 -0.94 16.39 -11.57
CA GLN A 71 0.50 16.20 -11.45
C GLN A 71 0.88 14.82 -10.92
N ILE A 72 0.22 14.36 -9.85
CA ILE A 72 0.48 13.04 -9.27
C ILE A 72 0.21 11.96 -10.31
N GLU A 73 -0.96 11.99 -10.94
CA GLU A 73 -1.37 11.01 -11.96
C GLU A 73 -0.37 10.96 -13.11
N ARG A 74 -0.05 12.13 -13.70
CA ARG A 74 0.87 12.21 -14.84
C ARG A 74 2.27 11.65 -14.52
N GLU A 75 2.85 12.01 -13.37
CA GLU A 75 4.19 11.54 -13.02
C GLU A 75 4.19 10.06 -12.62
N TRP A 76 3.14 9.56 -11.95
CA TRP A 76 2.99 8.13 -11.68
C TRP A 76 2.83 7.32 -12.97
N GLU A 77 2.04 7.79 -13.92
CA GLU A 77 1.89 7.18 -15.24
C GLU A 77 3.23 7.12 -15.98
N LYS A 78 4.00 8.21 -15.94
CA LYS A 78 5.34 8.25 -16.53
C LYS A 78 6.28 7.19 -15.96
N ILE A 79 6.38 7.07 -14.63
CA ILE A 79 7.24 6.04 -14.01
C ILE A 79 6.70 4.64 -14.29
N THR A 80 5.38 4.44 -14.25
CA THR A 80 4.76 3.13 -14.54
C THR A 80 5.09 2.68 -15.95
N ASN A 81 5.01 3.60 -16.91
CA ASN A 81 5.30 3.30 -18.30
C ASN A 81 6.81 3.11 -18.55
N GLN A 82 7.68 3.83 -17.84
CA GLN A 82 9.14 3.63 -17.89
C GLN A 82 9.58 2.28 -17.31
N MET A 83 8.96 1.84 -16.21
CA MET A 83 9.27 0.57 -15.56
C MET A 83 8.61 -0.65 -16.24
N GLY A 84 7.62 -0.40 -17.09
CA GLY A 84 6.78 -1.42 -17.71
C GLY A 84 5.57 -1.75 -16.83
N ARG A 85 4.37 -1.43 -17.33
CA ARG A 85 3.11 -1.58 -16.58
C ARG A 85 2.85 -3.01 -16.15
N ASP A 86 3.04 -3.96 -17.07
CA ASP A 86 2.79 -5.38 -16.77
C ASP A 86 3.77 -5.91 -15.72
N SER A 87 5.04 -5.48 -15.78
CA SER A 87 6.06 -5.82 -14.77
C SER A 87 5.73 -5.25 -13.40
N GLN A 88 5.25 -4.00 -13.33
CA GLN A 88 4.81 -3.38 -12.09
C GLN A 88 3.57 -4.08 -11.51
N LEU A 89 2.60 -4.42 -12.35
CA LEU A 89 1.41 -5.17 -11.95
C LEU A 89 1.78 -6.56 -11.42
N GLN A 90 2.66 -7.27 -12.12
CA GLN A 90 3.13 -8.59 -11.67
C GLN A 90 3.84 -8.49 -10.33
N SER A 91 4.78 -7.54 -10.19
CA SER A 91 5.50 -7.31 -8.94
C SER A 91 4.54 -7.07 -7.77
N TYR A 92 3.50 -6.26 -7.98
CA TYR A 92 2.49 -6.00 -6.96
C TYR A 92 1.71 -7.26 -6.57
N ARG A 93 1.23 -8.02 -7.56
CA ARG A 93 0.51 -9.29 -7.37
C ARG A 93 1.33 -10.33 -6.58
N ASP A 94 2.61 -10.45 -6.91
CA ASP A 94 3.53 -11.35 -6.21
C ASP A 94 3.63 -11.00 -4.71
N THR A 95 3.60 -9.70 -4.36
CA THR A 95 3.64 -9.27 -2.94
C THR A 95 2.38 -9.63 -2.17
N LEU A 96 1.26 -9.79 -2.87
CA LEU A 96 -0.02 -10.20 -2.30
C LEU A 96 -0.19 -11.72 -2.29
N GLY A 97 0.71 -12.47 -2.92
CA GLY A 97 0.58 -13.92 -3.12
C GLY A 97 -0.61 -14.29 -4.01
N ILE A 98 -1.04 -13.38 -4.89
CA ILE A 98 -2.14 -13.60 -5.85
C ILE A 98 -1.48 -13.90 -7.19
N GLN A 99 -1.61 -15.13 -7.69
CA GLN A 99 -1.20 -15.50 -9.05
C GLN A 99 -2.36 -15.27 -10.02
#